data_AF-A0A7K8NWC7-F1
#
_entry.id   AF-A0A7K8NWC7-F1
#
_cell.length_a   1.000
_cell.length_b   1.000
_cell.length_c   1.000
_cell.angle_alpha   90.00
_cell.angle_beta   90.00
_cell.angle_gamma   90.00
#
_symmetry.space_group_name_H-M   'P 1'
#
loop_
_entity.id
_entity.type
_entity.pdbx_description
1 polymer ?
#
loop_
_entity_poly.entity_id
_entity_poly.type
_entity_poly.pdbx_seq_one_letter_code
_entity_poly.pdbx_strand_id
1 'polypeptide(L)'
;VQLLALRPHRKHELVQRLQGMQVGSPDWGWLLAALEEVAELDPTECCYRLKEGLASWVREDWPGYTAQERKQVALLQRRWSW
;
A
#
# COMPACT_ATOMS: atom_id res chain seq x y z
N VAL A 1 2.80 0.11 -2.71
CA VAL A 1 3.70 -0.01 -1.54
C VAL A 1 3.11 0.61 -0.28
N GLN A 2 2.91 1.93 -0.23
CA GLN A 2 2.56 2.66 1.00
C GLN A 2 1.30 2.11 1.70
N LEU A 3 0.17 2.00 1.00
CA LEU A 3 -1.07 1.47 1.60
C LEU A 3 -0.89 0.03 2.12
N LEU A 4 -0.26 -0.83 1.33
CA LEU A 4 -0.05 -2.24 1.65
C LEU A 4 0.85 -2.48 2.87
N ALA A 5 1.68 -1.49 3.22
CA ALA A 5 2.56 -1.54 4.38
C ALA A 5 1.78 -1.55 5.70
N LEU A 6 0.61 -0.90 5.73
CA LEU A 6 -0.23 -0.77 6.92
C LEU A 6 -1.05 -2.03 7.15
N ARG A 7 -1.67 -2.53 6.08
CA ARG A 7 -2.52 -3.70 6.09
C ARG A 7 -2.66 -4.30 4.69
N PRO A 8 -3.00 -5.59 4.58
CA PRO A 8 -3.46 -6.14 3.32
C PRO A 8 -4.68 -5.36 2.83
N HIS A 9 -4.67 -4.96 1.57
CA HIS A 9 -5.76 -4.18 0.97
C HIS A 9 -6.35 -4.91 -0.22
N ARG A 10 -7.66 -4.79 -0.37
CA ARG A 10 -8.38 -5.33 -1.52
C ARG A 10 -8.31 -4.38 -2.71
N LYS A 11 -8.51 -4.94 -3.91
CA LYS A 11 -8.57 -4.20 -5.19
C LYS A 11 -9.42 -2.92 -5.09
N HIS A 12 -10.68 -3.06 -4.67
CA HIS A 12 -11.63 -1.94 -4.60
C HIS A 12 -11.18 -0.82 -3.64
N GLU A 13 -10.53 -1.15 -2.51
CA GLU A 13 -10.07 -0.15 -1.55
C GLU A 13 -8.93 0.68 -2.12
N LEU A 14 -8.00 0.04 -2.82
CA LEU A 14 -6.89 0.72 -3.48
C LEU A 14 -7.39 1.67 -4.56
N VAL A 15 -8.36 1.21 -5.37
CA VAL A 15 -8.97 2.03 -6.41
C VAL A 15 -9.68 3.24 -5.81
N GLN A 16 -10.50 3.05 -4.77
CA GLN A 16 -11.19 4.16 -4.10
C GLN A 16 -10.19 5.16 -3.48
N ARG A 17 -9.12 4.67 -2.86
CA ARG A 17 -8.06 5.54 -2.31
C ARG A 17 -7.37 6.35 -3.41
N LEU A 18 -7.00 5.72 -4.52
CA LEU A 18 -6.35 6.41 -5.64
C LEU A 18 -7.26 7.44 -6.30
N GLN A 19 -8.54 7.10 -6.51
CA GLN A 19 -9.55 8.03 -7.02
C GLN A 19 -9.72 9.23 -6.07
N GLY A 20 -9.75 9.00 -4.76
CA GLY A 20 -9.82 10.06 -3.75
C GLY A 20 -8.58 10.97 -3.71
N MET A 21 -7.43 10.48 -4.18
CA MET A 21 -6.18 11.26 -4.25
C MET A 21 -6.07 12.14 -5.51
N GLN A 22 -7.14 12.24 -6.31
CA GLN A 22 -7.13 12.94 -7.62
C GLN A 22 -6.01 12.44 -8.55
N VAL A 23 -5.57 11.20 -8.36
CA VAL A 23 -4.78 10.50 -9.37
C VAL A 23 -5.75 10.26 -10.52
N GLY A 24 -5.63 11.04 -11.60
CA GLY A 24 -6.53 10.97 -12.76
C GLY A 24 -6.74 9.52 -13.18
N SER A 25 -8.00 9.18 -13.52
CA SER A 25 -8.50 7.85 -13.94
C SER A 25 -7.46 6.74 -13.80
N PRO A 26 -7.28 6.17 -12.58
CA PRO A 26 -6.18 5.26 -12.33
C PRO A 26 -6.30 4.04 -13.25
N ASP A 27 -5.36 3.89 -14.15
CA ASP A 27 -5.33 2.79 -15.11
C ASP A 27 -5.16 1.47 -14.35
N TRP A 28 -6.21 0.65 -14.36
CA TRP A 28 -6.23 -0.58 -13.59
C TRP A 28 -5.14 -1.55 -14.03
N GLY A 29 -4.83 -1.58 -15.34
CA GLY A 29 -3.76 -2.43 -15.88
C GLY A 29 -2.40 -2.07 -15.29
N TRP A 30 -2.09 -0.76 -15.21
CA TRP A 30 -0.84 -0.29 -14.61
C TRP A 30 -0.79 -0.56 -13.10
N LEU A 31 -1.89 -0.30 -12.39
CA LEU A 31 -1.96 -0.54 -10.95
C LEU A 31 -1.79 -2.02 -10.63
N LEU A 32 -2.44 -2.91 -11.38
CA LEU A 32 -2.32 -4.35 -11.19
C LEU A 32 -0.89 -4.81 -11.45
N ALA A 33 -0.27 -4.39 -12.54
CA ALA A 33 1.14 -4.72 -12.83
C ALA A 33 2.07 -4.23 -11.71
N ALA A 34 1.88 -3.00 -11.22
CA ALA A 34 2.66 -2.49 -10.10
C ALA A 34 2.40 -3.26 -8.80
N LEU A 35 1.16 -3.73 -8.58
CA LEU A 35 0.80 -4.56 -7.43
C LEU A 35 1.45 -5.94 -7.53
N GLU A 36 1.49 -6.58 -8.68
CA GLU A 36 2.16 -7.89 -8.84
C GLU A 36 3.67 -7.79 -8.59
N GLU A 37 4.28 -6.64 -8.91
CA GLU A 37 5.70 -6.39 -8.61
C GLU A 37 5.95 -6.21 -7.11
N VAL A 38 5.09 -5.44 -6.42
CA VAL A 38 5.33 -5.00 -5.03
C VAL A 38 4.52 -5.75 -3.97
N ALA A 39 3.59 -6.60 -4.39
CA ALA A 39 2.61 -7.23 -3.53
C ALA A 39 2.33 -8.66 -4.00
N GLU A 40 1.88 -9.49 -3.07
CA GLU A 40 1.35 -10.82 -3.35
C GLU A 40 -0.17 -10.77 -3.20
N LEU A 41 -0.88 -11.25 -4.22
CA LEU A 41 -2.31 -11.42 -4.15
C LEU A 41 -2.62 -12.73 -3.42
N ASP A 42 -3.33 -12.62 -2.30
CA ASP A 42 -3.92 -13.76 -1.62
C ASP A 42 -5.20 -14.17 -2.37
N PRO A 43 -5.24 -15.34 -3.05
CA PRO A 43 -6.42 -15.77 -3.80
C PRO A 43 -7.59 -16.16 -2.90
N THR A 44 -7.34 -16.41 -1.60
CA THR A 44 -8.37 -16.78 -0.62
C THR A 44 -9.11 -15.54 -0.16
N GLU A 45 -8.37 -14.50 0.23
CA GLU A 45 -8.93 -13.27 0.80
C GLU A 45 -9.12 -12.15 -0.24
N CYS A 46 -8.67 -12.38 -1.48
CA CYS A 46 -8.61 -11.38 -2.55
C CYS A 46 -7.92 -10.07 -2.12
N CYS A 47 -6.89 -10.20 -1.29
CA CYS A 47 -6.17 -9.09 -0.69
C CYS A 47 -4.72 -9.07 -1.19
N TYR A 48 -4.23 -7.88 -1.52
CA TYR A 48 -2.83 -7.64 -1.84
C TYR A 48 -2.07 -7.41 -0.54
N ARG A 49 -0.98 -8.15 -0.36
CA ARG A 49 -0.09 -8.04 0.80
C ARG A 49 1.29 -7.59 0.33
N LEU A 50 1.93 -6.65 1.01
CA LEU A 50 3.25 -6.17 0.61
C LEU A 50 4.27 -7.32 0.65
N LYS A 51 5.10 -7.45 -0.39
CA LYS A 51 6.20 -8.44 -0.41
C LYS A 51 7.22 -8.16 0.68
N GLU A 52 7.78 -9.23 1.24
CA GLU A 52 8.88 -9.15 2.20
C GLU A 52 10.11 -8.48 1.53
N GLY A 53 10.70 -7.49 2.20
CA GLY A 53 11.82 -6.70 1.66
C GLY A 53 11.45 -5.31 1.09
N LEU A 54 10.16 -5.04 0.84
CA LEU A 54 9.70 -3.72 0.39
C LEU A 54 9.33 -2.78 1.55
N ALA A 55 9.51 -3.23 2.79
CA ALA A 55 9.40 -2.42 3.99
C ALA A 55 10.27 -1.15 3.92
N SER A 56 11.45 -1.23 3.30
CA SER A 56 12.37 -0.10 3.10
C SER A 56 11.85 0.95 2.10
N TRP A 57 10.89 0.60 1.25
CA TRP A 57 10.26 1.52 0.30
C TRP A 57 9.11 2.32 0.94
N VAL A 58 8.70 1.96 2.15
CA VAL A 58 7.61 2.60 2.86
C VAL A 58 8.09 3.93 3.44
N ARG A 59 7.38 5.03 3.14
CA ARG A 59 7.71 6.40 3.56
C ARG A 59 6.61 6.97 4.43
N GLU A 60 6.95 7.41 5.64
CA GLU A 60 5.99 8.03 6.56
C GLU A 60 5.35 9.32 6.03
N ASP A 61 6.08 10.08 5.20
CA ASP A 61 5.63 11.37 4.66
C ASP A 61 4.77 11.24 3.39
N TRP A 62 4.20 10.06 3.14
CA TRP A 62 3.36 9.89 1.96
C TRP A 62 2.05 10.69 2.09
N PRO A 63 1.71 11.54 1.09
CA PRO A 63 0.55 12.44 1.17
C PRO A 63 -0.80 11.71 1.24
N GLY A 64 -0.85 10.42 0.91
CA GLY A 64 -2.07 9.62 1.03
C GLY A 64 -2.34 9.03 2.42
N TYR A 65 -1.42 9.20 3.37
CA TYR A 65 -1.65 8.79 4.75
C TYR A 65 -2.33 9.88 5.56
N THR A 66 -3.35 9.46 6.29
CA THR A 66 -3.92 10.22 7.40
C THR A 66 -2.93 10.35 8.56
N ALA A 67 -3.13 11.33 9.44
CA ALA A 67 -2.27 11.54 10.61
C ALA A 67 -2.12 10.28 11.49
N GLN A 68 -3.17 9.46 11.56
CA GLN A 68 -3.17 8.19 12.28
C GLN A 68 -2.31 7.13 11.57
N GLU A 69 -2.50 6.97 10.25
CA GLU A 69 -1.73 6.04 9.42
C GLU A 69 -0.23 6.39 9.44
N ARG A 70 0.14 7.68 9.40
CA ARG A 70 1.54 8.12 9.52
C ARG A 70 2.19 7.66 10.82
N LYS A 71 1.51 7.82 11.96
CA LYS A 71 1.99 7.31 13.25
C LYS A 71 2.18 5.80 13.23
N GLN A 72 1.26 5.09 12.59
CA GLN A 72 1.31 3.64 12.47
C GLN A 72 2.49 3.17 11.61
N VAL A 73 2.75 3.84 10.48
CA VAL A 73 3.95 3.59 9.65
C VAL A 73 5.23 3.89 10.41
N ALA A 74 5.30 5.01 11.14
CA ALA A 74 6.49 5.35 11.93
C ALA A 74 6.80 4.27 12.98
N LEU A 75 5.77 3.68 13.62
CA LEU A 75 5.94 2.54 14.52
C LEU A 75 6.41 1.27 13.79
N LEU A 76 5.87 0.99 12.60
CA LEU A 76 6.29 -0.14 11.78
C LEU A 76 7.75 -0.01 11.32
N GLN A 77 8.17 1.18 10.89
CA GLN A 77 9.57 1.44 10.51
C GLN A 77 10.53 1.24 11.68
N ARG A 78 10.17 1.68 12.89
CA ARG A 78 10.95 1.37 14.10
C ARG A 78 11.04 -0.14 14.34
N ARG A 79 9.99 -0.89 14.03
CA ARG A 79 9.98 -2.36 14.15
C ARG A 79 10.77 -3.05 13.04
N TRP A 80 10.88 -2.45 11.86
CA TRP A 80 11.68 -2.96 10.73
C TRP A 80 13.16 -2.57 10.82
N SER A 81 13.54 -1.73 11.77
CA SER A 81 14.93 -1.39 12.09
C SER A 81 15.51 -2.38 13.12
N TRP A 82 15.92 -3.57 12.66
CA TRP A 82 16.85 -4.47 13.36
C TRP A 82 17.96 -4.90 12.40
#